data_AF-A0A8T1I167-F1
#
_entry.id   AF-A0A8T1I167-F1
#
_cell.length_a   1.000
_cell.length_b   1.000
_cell.length_c   1.000
_cell.angle_alpha   90.00
_cell.angle_beta   90.00
_cell.angle_gamma   90.00
#
_symmetry.space_group_name_H-M   'P 1'
#
loop_
_entity.id
_entity.type
_entity.pdbx_description
1 polymer ?
#
loop_
_entity_poly.entity_id
_entity_poly.type
_entity_poly.pdbx_seq_one_letter_code
_entity_poly.pdbx_strand_id
1 'polypeptide(L)'
;MHVRSLCLQYGMDMRKNYETVYVVAPDTNKQKKELCLFSVGGPFPGFAALIKKVRNLNNYFNSPQRVERLTKVQQFYDLPELSPIVDCDTRVASSATLFQRTIINYSIFPALRILRRRGGVQ
;
A
#
# COMPACT_ATOMS: atom_id res chain seq x y z
N MET A 1 -3.26 7.15 -16.12
CA MET A 1 -3.12 6.30 -14.90
C MET A 1 -1.82 5.53 -15.01
N HIS A 2 -0.90 5.69 -14.06
CA HIS A 2 0.38 4.97 -14.07
C HIS A 2 0.21 3.51 -13.61
N VAL A 3 0.94 2.56 -14.22
CA VAL A 3 0.82 1.10 -13.98
C VAL A 3 0.87 0.74 -12.50
N ARG A 4 1.73 1.39 -11.71
CA ARG A 4 1.82 1.14 -10.26
C ARG A 4 0.51 1.45 -9.53
N SER A 5 -0.10 2.60 -9.82
CA SER A 5 -1.38 2.99 -9.21
C SER A 5 -2.51 2.05 -9.63
N LEU A 6 -2.46 1.56 -10.86
CA LEU A 6 -3.38 0.56 -11.38
C LEU A 6 -3.27 -0.76 -10.59
N CYS A 7 -2.06 -1.30 -10.41
CA CYS A 7 -1.82 -2.52 -9.64
C CYS A 7 -2.28 -2.40 -8.18
N LEU A 8 -2.00 -1.25 -7.54
CA LEU A 8 -2.45 -0.98 -6.17
C LEU A 8 -3.99 -0.96 -6.08
N GLN A 9 -4.67 -0.34 -7.03
CA GLN A 9 -6.13 -0.28 -7.06
C GLN A 9 -6.77 -1.66 -7.23
N TYR A 10 -6.22 -2.52 -8.10
CA TYR A 10 -6.69 -3.90 -8.21
C TYR A 10 -6.40 -4.71 -6.93
N GLY A 11 -5.21 -4.56 -6.35
CA GLY A 11 -4.86 -5.26 -5.10
C GLY A 11 -5.74 -4.89 -3.91
N MET A 12 -6.23 -3.64 -3.85
CA MET A 12 -7.15 -3.15 -2.82
C MET A 12 -8.64 -3.40 -3.12
N ASP A 13 -8.97 -4.08 -4.22
CA ASP A 13 -10.35 -4.24 -4.71
C ASP A 13 -11.07 -2.91 -5.02
N MET A 14 -10.31 -1.81 -5.18
CA MET A 14 -10.86 -0.49 -5.52
C MET A 14 -11.12 -0.34 -7.02
N ARG A 15 -10.64 -1.27 -7.83
CA ARG A 15 -10.83 -1.27 -9.28
C ARG A 15 -11.19 -2.65 -9.77
N LYS A 16 -12.24 -2.70 -10.60
CA LYS A 16 -12.75 -3.90 -11.25
C LYS A 16 -12.84 -3.64 -12.75
N ASN A 17 -12.68 -4.69 -13.56
CA ASN A 17 -12.83 -4.59 -15.00
C ASN A 17 -14.33 -4.65 -15.33
N TYR A 18 -14.86 -3.53 -15.80
CA TYR A 18 -16.21 -3.45 -16.32
C TYR A 18 -16.15 -3.24 -17.83
N GLU A 19 -16.98 -3.96 -18.55
CA GLU A 19 -17.23 -3.75 -19.97
C GLU A 19 -18.66 -3.27 -20.15
N THR A 20 -18.88 -2.36 -21.09
CA THR A 20 -20.24 -1.92 -21.43
C THR A 20 -20.79 -2.87 -22.48
N VAL A 21 -21.78 -3.67 -22.08
CA VAL A 21 -22.49 -4.59 -22.98
C VAL A 21 -23.84 -3.98 -23.34
N TYR A 22 -24.24 -4.08 -24.59
CA TYR A 22 -25.58 -3.70 -25.03
C TYR A 22 -26.47 -4.95 -24.97
N VAL A 23 -27.38 -4.98 -24.01
CA VAL A 23 -28.34 -6.07 -23.83
C VAL A 23 -29.69 -5.61 -24.37
N VAL A 24 -30.30 -6.41 -25.24
CA VAL A 24 -31.66 -6.15 -25.72
C VAL A 24 -32.63 -6.61 -24.64
N ALA A 25 -33.43 -5.69 -24.11
CA ALA A 25 -34.44 -6.02 -23.11
C ALA A 25 -35.54 -6.89 -23.78
N PRO A 26 -35.83 -8.10 -23.26
CA PRO A 26 -36.73 -9.06 -23.91
C PRO A 26 -38.18 -8.53 -24.03
N ASP A 27 -38.56 -7.61 -23.15
CA ASP A 27 -39.91 -7.06 -23.00
C ASP A 27 -40.16 -5.78 -23.80
N THR A 28 -39.12 -5.07 -24.25
CA THR A 28 -39.28 -3.80 -25.00
C THR A 28 -38.51 -3.75 -26.32
N ASN A 29 -37.69 -4.77 -26.62
CA ASN A 29 -36.84 -4.87 -27.81
C ASN A 29 -35.92 -3.64 -28.03
N LYS A 30 -35.66 -2.88 -26.96
CA LYS A 30 -34.77 -1.73 -26.93
C LYS A 30 -33.40 -2.15 -26.41
N GLN A 31 -32.35 -1.62 -27.02
CA GLN A 31 -30.99 -1.82 -26.53
C GLN A 31 -30.79 -1.01 -25.24
N LYS A 32 -30.38 -1.70 -24.18
CA LYS A 32 -29.99 -1.10 -22.90
C LYS A 32 -28.49 -1.27 -22.73
N LYS A 33 -27.80 -0.18 -22.36
CA LYS A 33 -26.41 -0.25 -21.91
C LYS A 33 -26.38 -0.82 -20.49
N GLU A 34 -25.65 -1.90 -20.30
CA GLU A 34 -25.34 -2.44 -18.99
C GLU A 34 -23.83 -2.54 -18.78
N LEU A 35 -23.39 -2.14 -17.60
CA LEU A 35 -22.01 -2.32 -17.16
C LEU A 35 -21.89 -3.74 -16.59
N CYS A 36 -21.27 -4.63 -17.37
CA CYS A 36 -21.05 -6.00 -16.97
C CYS A 36 -19.63 -6.16 -16.40
N LEU A 37 -19.50 -6.87 -15.29
CA LEU A 37 -18.21 -7.19 -14.69
C LEU A 37 -17.52 -8.25 -15.56
N PHE A 38 -16.51 -7.87 -16.33
CA PHE A 38 -15.84 -8.74 -17.31
C PHE A 38 -14.87 -9.73 -16.65
N SER A 39 -14.22 -9.32 -15.56
CA SER A 39 -13.39 -10.22 -14.75
C SER A 39 -13.78 -10.09 -13.29
N VAL A 40 -14.01 -11.22 -12.63
CA VAL A 40 -14.19 -11.34 -11.19
C VAL A 40 -12.84 -11.14 -10.49
N GLY A 41 -12.21 -9.98 -10.73
CA GLY A 41 -11.08 -9.55 -9.93
C GLY A 41 -11.57 -9.49 -8.48
N GLY A 42 -11.05 -10.40 -7.66
CA GLY A 42 -11.40 -10.51 -6.26
C GLY A 42 -10.39 -9.75 -5.40
N PRO A 43 -10.78 -9.33 -4.19
CA PRO A 43 -9.84 -8.79 -3.22
C PRO A 43 -8.69 -9.79 -3.05
N PHE A 44 -7.45 -9.31 -3.11
CA PHE A 44 -6.29 -10.12 -2.74
C PHE A 44 -6.10 -9.99 -1.23
N PRO A 45 -6.61 -10.92 -0.39
CA PRO A 45 -6.48 -10.81 1.07
C PRO A 45 -5.02 -10.69 1.52
N GLY A 46 -4.08 -11.26 0.75
CA GLY A 46 -2.64 -11.06 0.95
C GLY A 46 -2.22 -9.60 0.85
N PHE A 47 -2.82 -8.82 -0.06
CA PHE A 47 -2.54 -7.39 -0.20
C PHE A 47 -3.02 -6.58 0.99
N ALA A 48 -4.26 -6.82 1.43
CA ALA A 48 -4.82 -6.11 2.58
C ALA A 48 -4.03 -6.40 3.85
N ALA A 49 -3.65 -7.67 4.07
CA ALA A 49 -2.79 -8.06 5.18
C ALA A 49 -1.40 -7.40 5.09
N LEU A 50 -0.82 -7.30 3.89
CA LEU A 50 0.43 -6.61 3.65
C LEU A 50 0.34 -5.12 3.96
N ILE A 51 -0.66 -4.41 3.44
CA ILE A 51 -0.91 -2.99 3.75
C ILE A 51 -0.99 -2.80 5.27
N LYS A 52 -1.75 -3.63 5.97
CA LYS A 52 -1.87 -3.55 7.43
C LYS A 52 -0.52 -3.70 8.15
N LYS A 53 0.32 -4.65 7.71
CA LYS A 53 1.67 -4.84 8.27
C LYS A 53 2.55 -3.62 8.01
N VAL A 54 2.51 -3.08 6.80
CA VAL A 54 3.30 -1.91 6.42
C VAL A 54 2.83 -0.66 7.17
N ARG A 55 1.52 -0.48 7.37
CA ARG A 55 0.96 0.59 8.20
C ARG A 55 1.43 0.51 9.64
N ASN A 56 1.34 -0.68 10.24
CA ASN A 56 1.82 -0.90 11.60
C ASN A 56 3.32 -0.58 11.74
N LEU A 57 4.12 -0.93 10.72
CA LEU A 57 5.54 -0.62 10.68
C LEU A 57 5.79 0.88 10.58
N ASN A 58 5.08 1.60 9.71
CA ASN A 58 5.17 3.06 9.61
C ASN A 58 4.79 3.74 10.92
N ASN A 59 3.65 3.33 11.52
CA ASN A 59 3.18 3.86 12.80
C ASN A 59 4.14 3.58 13.95
N TYR A 60 4.83 2.43 13.92
CA TYR A 60 5.85 2.11 14.91
C TYR A 60 6.96 3.16 14.95
N PHE A 61 7.40 3.68 13.80
CA PHE A 61 8.45 4.68 13.72
C PHE A 61 7.98 6.12 13.96
N ASN A 62 6.67 6.35 14.16
CA ASN A 62 6.10 7.69 14.25
C ASN A 62 6.41 8.43 15.57
N SER A 63 7.04 7.77 16.56
CA SER A 63 7.47 8.47 17.78
C SER A 63 8.79 9.23 17.55
N PRO A 64 8.98 10.44 18.12
CA PRO A 64 10.17 11.27 17.87
C PRO A 64 11.50 10.53 18.10
N GLN A 65 11.59 9.76 19.19
CA GLN A 65 12.76 8.94 19.53
C GLN A 65 13.07 7.87 18.48
N ARG A 66 12.03 7.29 17.87
CA ARG A 66 12.20 6.23 16.86
C ARG A 66 12.48 6.82 15.48
N VAL A 67 11.94 8.00 15.18
CA VAL A 67 12.32 8.77 13.99
C VAL A 67 13.81 9.07 14.02
N GLU A 68 14.32 9.62 15.13
CA GLU A 68 15.75 9.96 15.25
C GLU A 68 16.65 8.73 15.06
N ARG A 69 16.28 7.60 15.68
CA ARG A 69 17.00 6.33 15.48
C ARG A 69 16.94 5.84 14.04
N LEU A 70 15.79 5.98 13.38
CA LEU A 70 15.64 5.62 11.97
C LEU A 70 16.52 6.51 11.08
N THR A 71 16.55 7.82 11.32
CA THR A 71 17.38 8.78 10.59
C THR A 71 18.87 8.44 10.72
N LYS A 72 19.36 8.14 11.93
CA LYS A 72 20.76 7.73 12.13
C LYS A 72 21.13 6.47 11.34
N VAL A 73 20.22 5.50 11.29
CA VAL A 73 20.44 4.28 10.50
C VAL A 73 20.36 4.59 9.01
N GLN A 74 19.44 5.43 8.55
CA GLN A 74 19.37 5.85 7.15
C GLN A 74 20.66 6.53 6.70
N GLN A 75 21.18 7.46 7.49
CA GLN A 75 22.46 8.12 7.25
C GLN A 75 23.63 7.14 7.21
N PHE A 76 23.65 6.15 8.13
CA PHE A 76 24.70 5.13 8.14
C PHE A 76 24.75 4.26 6.87
N TYR A 77 23.60 4.07 6.19
CA TYR A 77 23.49 3.31 4.95
C TYR A 77 23.39 4.20 3.69
N ASP A 78 23.66 5.50 3.81
CA ASP A 78 23.54 6.48 2.71
C ASP A 78 22.14 6.48 2.03
N LEU A 79 21.10 6.19 2.81
CA LEU A 79 19.72 6.19 2.33
C LEU A 79 19.08 7.57 2.47
N PRO A 80 18.13 7.92 1.59
CA PRO A 80 17.40 9.17 1.72
C PRO A 80 16.62 9.21 3.04
N GLU A 81 16.72 10.34 3.74
CA GLU A 81 16.04 10.56 5.00
C GLU A 81 14.53 10.63 4.79
N LEU A 82 13.83 9.70 5.44
CA LEU A 82 12.42 9.48 5.20
C LEU A 82 11.68 9.47 6.55
N SER A 83 11.05 10.61 6.91
CA SER A 83 10.14 10.78 8.06
C SER A 83 8.77 10.08 7.97
N PRO A 84 8.32 9.30 8.96
CA PRO A 84 7.04 8.59 8.92
C PRO A 84 5.88 9.46 8.44
N ILE A 85 5.02 8.90 7.59
CA ILE A 85 3.85 9.62 7.09
C ILE A 85 2.68 9.35 8.01
N VAL A 86 1.88 10.38 8.31
CA VAL A 86 0.55 10.19 8.88
C VAL A 86 -0.34 9.59 7.78
N ASP A 87 -0.51 8.27 7.82
CA ASP A 87 -1.32 7.57 6.82
C ASP A 87 -2.80 7.87 7.04
N CYS A 88 -3.46 8.40 6.01
CA CYS A 88 -4.92 8.51 5.97
C CYS A 88 -5.47 7.35 5.13
N ASP A 89 -6.28 6.50 5.75
CA ASP A 89 -6.66 5.16 5.29
C ASP A 89 -7.24 5.08 3.86
N THR A 90 -7.73 6.20 3.30
CA THR A 90 -8.64 6.24 2.14
C THR A 90 -8.00 6.58 0.79
N ARG A 91 -6.69 6.91 0.70
CA ARG A 91 -6.09 7.38 -0.56
C ARG A 91 -5.05 6.40 -1.11
N VAL A 92 -5.23 5.99 -2.38
CA VAL A 92 -4.27 5.17 -3.16
C VAL A 92 -2.87 5.80 -3.16
N ALA A 93 -2.81 7.13 -3.22
CA ALA A 93 -1.55 7.88 -3.14
C ALA A 93 -0.81 7.64 -1.81
N SER A 94 -1.53 7.57 -0.68
CA SER A 94 -0.94 7.30 0.64
C SER A 94 -0.33 5.90 0.68
N SER A 95 -1.05 4.90 0.14
CA SER A 95 -0.53 3.52 0.03
C SER A 95 0.70 3.42 -0.88
N ALA A 96 0.71 4.14 -2.00
CA ALA A 96 1.87 4.18 -2.90
C ALA A 96 3.11 4.75 -2.20
N THR A 97 2.96 5.86 -1.47
CA THR A 97 4.07 6.46 -0.73
C THR A 97 4.53 5.55 0.42
N LEU A 98 3.59 4.92 1.13
CA LEU A 98 3.86 3.95 2.20
C LEU A 98 4.73 2.77 1.69
N PHE A 99 4.39 2.20 0.54
CA PHE A 99 5.17 1.13 -0.09
C PHE A 99 6.55 1.60 -0.55
N GLN A 100 6.66 2.79 -1.15
CA GLN A 100 7.95 3.34 -1.59
C GLN A 100 8.94 3.44 -0.44
N ARG A 101 8.49 4.00 0.69
CA ARG A 101 9.31 4.18 1.88
C ARG A 101 9.74 2.85 2.48
N THR A 102 8.83 1.89 2.50
CA THR A 102 9.09 0.55 3.02
C THR A 102 10.10 -0.19 2.16
N ILE A 103 10.04 -0.03 0.84
CA ILE A 103 11.01 -0.61 -0.09
C ILE A 103 12.39 0.00 0.14
N ILE A 104 12.49 1.33 0.25
CA ILE A 104 13.77 2.02 0.50
C ILE A 104 14.36 1.58 1.85
N ASN A 105 13.54 1.48 2.89
CA ASN A 105 13.98 1.06 4.22
C ASN A 105 14.07 -0.47 4.40
N TYR A 106 13.80 -1.26 3.37
CA TYR A 106 13.77 -2.71 3.49
C TYR A 106 15.13 -3.29 3.87
N SER A 107 16.20 -2.76 3.28
CA SER A 107 17.58 -3.17 3.55
C SER A 107 18.01 -2.92 4.99
N ILE A 108 17.43 -1.92 5.67
CA ILE A 108 17.81 -1.54 7.04
C ILE A 108 16.93 -2.17 8.12
N PHE A 109 15.77 -2.74 7.79
CA PHE A 109 14.92 -3.41 8.78
C PHE A 109 15.60 -4.57 9.52
N PRO A 110 16.45 -5.43 8.88
CA PRO A 110 17.24 -6.41 9.59
C PRO A 110 18.19 -5.78 10.61
N ALA A 111 18.88 -4.70 10.24
CA ALA A 111 19.79 -3.98 11.13
C ALA A 111 19.06 -3.35 12.32
N LEU A 112 17.89 -2.75 12.10
CA LEU A 112 17.02 -2.23 13.16
C LEU A 112 16.53 -3.33 14.11
N ARG A 113 16.26 -4.53 13.60
CA ARG A 113 15.86 -5.70 14.42
C ARG A 113 17.02 -6.19 15.29
N ILE A 114 18.25 -6.14 14.80
CA ILE A 114 19.45 -6.51 15.55
C ILE A 114 19.75 -5.47 16.64
N LEU A 115 19.67 -4.17 16.31
CA LEU A 115 19.81 -3.08 17.28
C LEU A 115 18.75 -3.18 18.39
N ARG A 116 17.53 -3.59 18.07
CA ARG A 116 16.49 -3.87 19.06
C ARG A 116 16.84 -5.04 19.99
N ARG A 117 17.44 -6.12 19.48
CA ARG A 117 17.85 -7.26 20.31
C ARG A 117 19.03 -6.93 21.22
N ARG A 118 19.88 -5.98 20.82
CA ARG A 118 21.04 -5.54 21.62
C ARG A 118 20.71 -4.42 22.60
N GLY A 119 19.71 -3.58 22.32
CA GLY A 119 19.27 -2.47 23.19
C GLY A 119 18.26 -2.86 24.28
N GLY A 120 18.24 -4.13 24.71
CA GLY A 120 17.40 -4.63 25.80
C GLY A 120 18.16 -4.71 27.12
N VAL A 121 18.87 -3.65 27.51
CA VAL A 121 19.30 -3.37 28.89
C VAL A 121 19.35 -1.84 29.04
N GLN A 122 18.83 -1.37 30.19
CA GLN A 122 18.57 0.00 30.65
C GLN A 122 17.16 0.52 30.36
#